data_AF-A0A0N0DT43-F1
#
_entry.id   AF-A0A0N0DT43-F1
#
_cell.length_a   1.000
_cell.length_b   1.000
_cell.length_c   1.000
_cell.angle_alpha   90.00
_cell.angle_beta   90.00
_cell.angle_gamma   90.00
#
_symmetry.space_group_name_H-M   'P 1'
#
loop_
_entity.id
_entity.type
_entity.pdbx_description
1 polymer ?
#
loop_
_entity_poly.entity_id
_entity_poly.type
_entity_poly.pdbx_seq_one_letter_code
_entity_poly.pdbx_strand_id
1 'polypeptide(L)'
;MTDNNNSPSQLSLDGSCKMVPTGSQFVWLRLMEDKKWTSVYQQCMLDVWRSQDALDGKTQGNTKMRKPTTTVAGDSAASGEMSVKTIGDIVIKKWCCTRTHQVLTRVFLTAEKYEAKANGLLFTSKEEDEFRRIKEERSALLGQICCQKLEEAGSNHLRDWLNRLWVLFVAGIDNDPAGQRALSYDVRKTVHDAQFTNDDAIVLQASLLHFIIPSLKYETCQAIAVVDFRTVPLKETVELTGFESSHRRSTPQQQQFTRVFISFVGCFLDTLTESELVKAASVFKPAIWDAQQRILKNPKPVSGNKKRSEDAFVPTGDGIHIDHLDKLGNRKDTPKYA
;
A
#
# COMPACT_ATOMS: atom_id res chain seq x y z
N MET A 1 34.26 -7.35 50.36
CA MET A 1 32.86 -7.75 50.61
C MET A 1 32.01 -6.52 50.35
N THR A 2 30.90 -6.70 49.63
CA THR A 2 30.12 -5.73 48.82
C THR A 2 30.79 -5.49 47.44
N ASP A 3 30.13 -5.55 46.28
CA ASP A 3 28.70 -5.39 45.97
C ASP A 3 28.21 -6.35 44.86
N ASN A 4 27.03 -6.92 45.07
CA ASN A 4 26.21 -7.59 44.05
C ASN A 4 25.51 -6.52 43.21
N ASN A 5 26.03 -6.24 42.01
CA ASN A 5 25.29 -5.50 40.97
C ASN A 5 24.72 -6.49 39.95
N ASN A 6 23.57 -7.08 40.29
CA ASN A 6 22.63 -7.60 39.29
C ASN A 6 21.63 -6.50 38.96
N SER A 7 22.05 -5.56 38.11
CA SER A 7 21.13 -4.66 37.42
C SER A 7 20.67 -5.37 36.14
N PRO A 8 19.36 -5.41 35.82
CA PRO A 8 18.91 -5.92 34.53
C PRO A 8 19.56 -5.07 33.44
N SER A 9 20.16 -5.73 32.45
CA SER A 9 20.79 -5.11 31.28
C SER A 9 19.92 -3.97 30.75
N GLN A 10 20.36 -2.75 31.03
CA GLN A 10 19.69 -1.51 30.68
C GLN A 10 19.60 -1.47 29.15
N LEU A 11 18.37 -1.63 28.63
CA LEU A 11 18.06 -1.62 27.20
C LEU A 11 18.52 -0.30 26.60
N SER A 12 19.62 -0.35 25.86
CA SER A 12 20.14 0.81 25.14
C SER A 12 19.36 0.96 23.83
N LEU A 13 18.31 1.80 23.84
CA LEU A 13 17.57 2.25 22.66
C LEU A 13 18.39 3.33 21.93
N ASP A 14 19.64 3.02 21.57
CA ASP A 14 20.61 4.05 21.17
C ASP A 14 20.43 4.53 19.72
N GLY A 15 19.60 3.86 18.91
CA GLY A 15 19.38 4.18 17.50
C GLY A 15 20.70 4.38 16.73
N SER A 16 21.79 3.70 17.13
CA SER A 16 23.17 4.01 16.70
C SER A 16 23.50 3.56 15.28
N CYS A 17 22.71 2.64 14.72
CA CYS A 17 22.83 2.22 13.33
C CYS A 17 21.97 3.12 12.43
N LYS A 18 22.48 4.30 12.06
CA LYS A 18 21.84 5.17 11.08
C LYS A 18 22.69 5.27 9.83
N MET A 19 22.17 4.89 8.66
CA MET A 19 22.75 5.33 7.38
C MET A 19 22.36 6.77 7.02
N VAL A 20 21.31 7.32 7.65
CA VAL A 20 20.79 8.67 7.38
C VAL A 20 20.97 9.56 8.63
N PRO A 21 21.44 10.81 8.51
CA PRO A 21 21.83 11.66 9.66
C PRO A 21 20.76 11.82 10.77
N THR A 22 21.22 12.10 11.99
CA THR A 22 20.38 12.44 13.14
C THR A 22 19.55 13.70 12.86
N GLY A 23 18.22 13.64 13.03
CA GLY A 23 17.30 14.75 12.70
C GLY A 23 16.63 14.66 11.32
N SER A 24 16.79 13.53 10.62
CA SER A 24 16.16 13.30 9.32
C SER A 24 14.65 13.08 9.44
N GLN A 25 13.87 13.81 8.64
CA GLN A 25 12.42 13.69 8.47
C GLN A 25 11.98 12.40 7.73
N PHE A 26 12.73 11.31 7.85
CA PHE A 26 12.54 10.10 7.02
C PHE A 26 12.60 8.81 7.83
N VAL A 27 11.95 8.79 8.99
CA VAL A 27 11.90 7.60 9.87
C VAL A 27 11.40 6.39 9.09
N TRP A 28 10.40 6.62 8.25
CA TRP A 28 9.82 5.62 7.37
C TRP A 28 10.77 5.11 6.28
N LEU A 29 11.66 5.96 5.74
CA LEU A 29 12.58 5.53 4.70
C LEU A 29 13.59 4.54 5.29
N ARG A 30 13.94 4.69 6.58
CA ARG A 30 14.76 3.71 7.30
C ARG A 30 14.03 2.38 7.53
N LEU A 31 12.72 2.41 7.80
CA LEU A 31 11.89 1.20 7.88
C LEU A 31 11.90 0.40 6.56
N MET A 32 12.09 1.07 5.43
CA MET A 32 11.95 0.45 4.11
C MET A 32 13.28 0.18 3.39
N GLU A 33 14.30 1.02 3.59
CA GLU A 33 15.58 0.94 2.87
C GLU A 33 16.74 0.41 3.72
N ASP A 34 16.73 0.63 5.05
CA ASP A 34 17.79 0.20 5.94
C ASP A 34 17.42 -1.12 6.63
N LYS A 35 17.81 -2.24 5.99
CA LYS A 35 17.57 -3.59 6.51
C LYS A 35 18.15 -3.81 7.90
N LYS A 36 19.30 -3.17 8.22
CA LYS A 36 19.95 -3.32 9.52
C LYS A 36 19.13 -2.59 10.58
N TRP A 37 18.81 -1.32 10.35
CA TRP A 37 17.94 -0.55 11.24
C TRP A 37 16.60 -1.26 11.45
N THR A 38 16.00 -1.75 10.38
CA THR A 38 14.73 -2.48 10.40
C THR A 38 14.81 -3.73 11.27
N SER A 39 15.88 -4.53 11.13
CA SER A 39 16.05 -5.73 11.96
C SER A 39 16.21 -5.42 13.46
N VAL A 40 16.93 -4.35 13.80
CA VAL A 40 17.13 -3.94 15.20
C VAL A 40 15.85 -3.34 15.78
N TYR A 41 15.15 -2.48 15.04
CA TYR A 41 13.84 -1.94 15.43
C TYR A 41 12.83 -3.07 15.66
N GLN A 42 12.75 -4.05 14.76
CA GLN A 42 11.87 -5.22 14.91
C GLN A 42 12.22 -6.03 16.16
N GLN A 43 13.51 -6.24 16.44
CA GLN A 43 13.94 -6.93 17.65
C GLN A 43 13.54 -6.16 18.91
N CYS A 44 13.78 -4.85 18.96
CA CYS A 44 13.37 -3.99 20.07
C CYS A 44 11.84 -4.00 20.27
N MET A 45 11.06 -3.96 19.20
CA MET A 45 9.60 -4.12 19.26
C MET A 45 9.23 -5.45 19.92
N LEU A 46 9.81 -6.57 19.46
CA LEU A 46 9.54 -7.88 20.03
C LEU A 46 9.89 -7.94 21.51
N ASP A 47 11.03 -7.39 21.92
CA ASP A 47 11.48 -7.44 23.30
C ASP A 47 10.59 -6.61 24.24
N VAL A 48 10.20 -5.40 23.81
CA VAL A 48 9.26 -4.55 24.57
C VAL A 48 7.92 -5.27 24.76
N TRP A 49 7.31 -5.77 23.67
CA TRP A 49 5.99 -6.36 23.74
C TRP A 49 5.97 -7.75 24.37
N ARG A 50 7.07 -8.52 24.32
CA ARG A 50 7.23 -9.75 25.11
C ARG A 50 7.37 -9.48 26.61
N SER A 51 8.07 -8.40 26.98
CA SER A 51 8.25 -8.05 28.40
C SER A 51 6.92 -7.63 29.04
N GLN A 52 6.02 -7.05 28.24
CA GLN A 52 4.66 -6.71 28.66
C GLN A 52 3.83 -7.95 28.98
N ASP A 53 3.94 -9.00 28.16
CA ASP A 53 3.24 -10.27 28.38
C ASP A 53 3.66 -10.93 29.69
N ALA A 54 4.96 -10.85 30.01
CA ALA A 54 5.48 -11.35 31.28
C ALA A 54 4.99 -10.56 32.50
N LEU A 55 4.63 -9.28 32.32
CA LEU A 55 4.03 -8.44 33.37
C LEU A 55 2.52 -8.74 33.52
N ASP A 56 1.80 -8.91 32.42
CA ASP A 56 0.36 -9.24 32.44
C ASP A 56 0.12 -10.65 33.01
N GLY A 57 0.96 -11.63 32.66
CA GLY A 57 0.91 -12.99 33.20
C GLY A 57 1.17 -13.07 34.71
N LYS A 58 2.04 -12.19 35.24
CA LYS A 58 2.28 -12.07 36.70
C LYS A 58 1.09 -11.45 37.44
N THR A 59 0.32 -10.59 36.77
CA THR A 59 -0.81 -9.90 37.38
C THR A 59 -2.05 -10.80 37.46
N GLN A 60 -2.25 -11.70 36.49
CA GLN A 60 -3.31 -12.73 36.56
C GLN A 60 -2.99 -13.89 37.53
N GLY A 61 -1.71 -14.10 37.87
CA GLY A 61 -1.29 -15.12 38.84
C GLY A 61 -1.72 -14.88 40.30
N ASN A 62 -2.35 -13.73 40.61
CA ASN A 62 -2.70 -13.36 41.99
C ASN A 62 -4.20 -13.19 42.25
N THR A 63 -5.08 -13.60 41.32
CA THR A 63 -6.53 -13.60 41.57
C THR A 63 -7.01 -15.01 41.94
N LYS A 64 -7.52 -15.15 43.16
CA LYS A 64 -8.01 -16.40 43.75
C LYS A 64 -8.87 -17.22 42.78
N MET A 65 -8.36 -18.43 42.52
CA MET A 65 -9.01 -19.57 41.89
C MET A 65 -10.42 -19.79 42.45
N ARG A 66 -11.47 -19.55 41.65
CA ARG A 66 -12.83 -20.00 41.96
C ARG A 66 -13.09 -21.28 41.17
N LYS A 67 -13.41 -22.36 41.90
CA LYS A 67 -13.56 -23.73 41.40
C LYS A 67 -14.46 -23.82 40.15
N PRO A 68 -14.12 -24.68 39.17
CA PRO A 68 -14.99 -25.01 38.04
C PRO A 68 -15.96 -26.13 38.42
N THR A 69 -17.18 -26.08 37.88
CA THR A 69 -18.08 -27.23 37.81
C THR A 69 -18.10 -27.72 36.36
N THR A 70 -17.66 -28.97 36.21
CA THR A 70 -17.75 -29.93 35.09
C THR A 70 -19.10 -29.86 34.34
N THR A 71 -19.26 -30.15 33.03
CA THR A 71 -18.62 -31.08 32.07
C THR A 71 -19.26 -30.80 30.69
N VAL A 72 -18.50 -30.72 29.58
CA VAL A 72 -18.61 -31.56 28.36
C VAL A 72 -17.27 -31.44 27.60
N ALA A 73 -16.66 -32.58 27.30
CA ALA A 73 -15.36 -32.72 26.65
C ALA A 73 -15.42 -32.52 25.12
N GLY A 74 -14.37 -31.96 24.54
CA GLY A 74 -14.19 -31.79 23.10
C GLY A 74 -12.94 -30.97 22.75
N ASP A 75 -11.78 -31.49 23.16
CA ASP A 75 -10.40 -31.23 22.72
C ASP A 75 -9.85 -29.82 22.46
N SER A 76 -8.78 -29.54 23.20
CA SER A 76 -7.76 -28.50 23.02
C SER A 76 -8.08 -27.10 23.57
N ALA A 77 -8.46 -27.06 24.85
CA ALA A 77 -8.10 -25.92 25.71
C ALA A 77 -6.57 -25.92 25.94
N ALA A 78 -5.83 -25.50 24.93
CA ALA A 78 -4.47 -25.03 25.14
C ALA A 78 -4.58 -23.64 25.79
N SER A 79 -4.40 -23.56 27.11
CA SER A 79 -3.96 -22.33 27.77
C SER A 79 -2.50 -22.05 27.36
N GLY A 80 -2.27 -21.92 26.06
CA GLY A 80 -1.01 -21.53 25.47
C GLY A 80 -0.94 -20.02 25.55
N GLU A 81 -0.19 -19.53 26.54
CA GLU A 81 0.31 -18.16 26.59
C GLU A 81 0.67 -17.70 25.17
N MET A 82 -0.06 -16.70 24.65
CA MET A 82 0.09 -16.21 23.27
C MET A 82 1.42 -15.48 23.12
N SER A 83 2.52 -16.22 23.08
CA SER A 83 3.87 -15.67 22.96
C SER A 83 3.97 -14.87 21.66
N VAL A 84 4.38 -13.61 21.75
CA VAL A 84 4.70 -12.76 20.61
C VAL A 84 5.98 -13.28 19.93
N LYS A 85 5.87 -13.83 18.72
CA LYS A 85 7.02 -14.34 17.95
C LYS A 85 7.42 -13.40 16.83
N THR A 86 6.46 -12.69 16.24
CA THR A 86 6.68 -11.79 15.09
C THR A 86 6.03 -10.42 15.29
N ILE A 87 6.38 -9.45 14.44
CA ILE A 87 5.69 -8.15 14.40
C ILE A 87 4.22 -8.32 14.03
N GLY A 88 3.91 -9.28 13.15
CA GLY A 88 2.53 -9.65 12.85
C GLY A 88 1.75 -10.11 14.09
N ASP A 89 2.39 -10.82 15.02
CA ASP A 89 1.77 -11.18 16.30
C ASP A 89 1.47 -9.94 17.15
N ILE A 90 2.36 -8.94 17.17
CA ILE A 90 2.11 -7.68 17.87
C ILE A 90 0.87 -7.00 17.27
N VAL A 91 0.82 -6.86 15.95
CA VAL A 91 -0.28 -6.20 15.23
C VAL A 91 -1.63 -6.86 15.52
N ILE A 92 -1.69 -8.19 15.50
CA ILE A 92 -2.95 -8.94 15.63
C ILE A 92 -3.32 -9.23 17.07
N LYS A 93 -2.36 -9.61 17.92
CA LYS A 93 -2.64 -10.12 19.28
C LYS A 93 -2.50 -9.04 20.36
N LYS A 94 -1.63 -8.05 20.17
CA LYS A 94 -1.41 -6.99 21.16
C LYS A 94 -2.16 -5.72 20.80
N TRP A 95 -1.94 -5.23 19.59
CA TRP A 95 -2.63 -4.05 19.09
C TRP A 95 -4.07 -4.35 18.69
N CYS A 96 -4.38 -5.60 18.33
CA CYS A 96 -5.72 -5.99 17.85
C CYS A 96 -6.17 -5.13 16.67
N CYS A 97 -5.25 -4.81 15.75
CA CYS A 97 -5.57 -3.99 14.58
C CYS A 97 -6.55 -4.72 13.66
N THR A 98 -7.63 -4.03 13.31
CA THR A 98 -8.65 -4.53 12.37
C THR A 98 -8.74 -3.66 11.11
N ARG A 99 -8.08 -2.50 11.11
CA ARG A 99 -8.09 -1.54 10.00
C ARG A 99 -6.67 -1.12 9.61
N THR A 100 -6.46 -0.83 8.32
CA THR A 100 -5.14 -0.50 7.77
C THR A 100 -4.56 0.70 8.50
N HIS A 101 -5.35 1.76 8.71
CA HIS A 101 -4.85 2.96 9.38
C HIS A 101 -4.32 2.70 10.80
N GLN A 102 -4.89 1.75 11.55
CA GLN A 102 -4.40 1.40 12.89
C GLN A 102 -3.01 0.77 12.82
N VAL A 103 -2.80 -0.13 11.86
CA VAL A 103 -1.49 -0.76 11.62
C VAL A 103 -0.46 0.31 11.30
N LEU A 104 -0.76 1.19 10.33
CA LEU A 104 0.15 2.21 9.86
C LEU A 104 0.50 3.22 10.96
N THR A 105 -0.50 3.72 11.69
CA THR A 105 -0.31 4.66 12.81
C THR A 105 0.60 4.08 13.89
N ARG A 106 0.37 2.83 14.31
CA ARG A 106 1.12 2.22 15.41
C ARG A 106 2.55 1.85 15.01
N VAL A 107 2.74 1.34 13.80
CA VAL A 107 4.10 1.12 13.25
C VAL A 107 4.86 2.44 13.21
N PHE A 108 4.23 3.52 12.74
CA PHE A 108 4.87 4.81 12.64
C PHE A 108 5.23 5.39 14.02
N LEU A 109 4.28 5.45 14.95
CA LEU A 109 4.52 5.96 16.31
C LEU A 109 5.63 5.21 17.04
N THR A 110 5.68 3.88 16.89
CA THR A 110 6.75 3.09 17.51
C THR A 110 8.10 3.32 16.84
N ALA A 111 8.13 3.50 15.51
CA ALA A 111 9.35 3.84 14.78
C ALA A 111 9.88 5.22 15.18
N GLU A 112 9.02 6.22 15.33
CA GLU A 112 9.40 7.55 15.82
C GLU A 112 9.97 7.52 17.23
N LYS A 113 9.30 6.80 18.15
CA LYS A 113 9.79 6.65 19.52
C LYS A 113 11.13 5.93 19.58
N TYR A 114 11.32 4.93 18.72
CA TYR A 114 12.60 4.26 18.58
C TYR A 114 13.69 5.21 18.07
N GLU A 115 13.40 6.04 17.06
CA GLU A 115 14.34 7.04 16.56
C GLU A 115 14.69 8.10 17.60
N ALA A 116 13.68 8.57 18.35
CA ALA A 116 13.82 9.57 19.41
C ALA A 116 14.48 9.03 20.68
N LYS A 117 14.82 7.73 20.72
CA LYS A 117 15.39 7.05 21.90
C LYS A 117 14.51 7.21 23.14
N ALA A 118 13.18 7.21 22.96
CA ALA A 118 12.24 7.33 24.05
C ALA A 118 12.36 6.13 25.01
N ASN A 119 11.94 6.30 26.26
CA ASN A 119 11.95 5.25 27.29
C ASN A 119 10.83 4.22 27.05
N GLY A 120 10.88 3.51 25.92
CA GLY A 120 9.92 2.49 25.50
C GLY A 120 9.21 2.82 24.20
N LEU A 121 8.55 1.80 23.63
CA LEU A 121 7.82 1.86 22.35
C LEU A 121 6.30 1.83 22.56
N LEU A 122 5.83 2.31 23.70
CA LEU A 122 4.40 2.39 24.01
C LEU A 122 3.86 3.75 23.58
N PHE A 123 2.60 3.77 23.16
CA PHE A 123 1.88 4.97 22.76
C PHE A 123 0.53 5.04 23.46
N THR A 124 0.00 6.23 23.58
CA THR A 124 -1.31 6.52 24.19
C THR A 124 -2.38 6.68 23.11
N SER A 125 -3.65 6.50 23.48
CA SER A 125 -4.76 6.80 22.56
C SER A 125 -4.73 8.23 22.04
N LYS A 126 -4.29 9.19 22.87
CA LYS A 126 -4.18 10.59 22.48
C LYS A 126 -3.14 10.79 21.36
N GLU A 127 -1.99 10.14 21.46
CA GLU A 127 -0.96 10.18 20.41
C GLU A 127 -1.48 9.53 19.10
N GLU A 128 -2.24 8.45 19.19
CA GLU A 128 -2.87 7.83 18.01
C GLU A 128 -3.86 8.77 17.31
N ASP A 129 -4.73 9.43 18.08
CA ASP A 129 -5.76 10.31 17.53
C ASP A 129 -5.16 11.58 16.94
N GLU A 130 -4.15 12.16 17.60
CA GLU A 130 -3.40 13.31 17.08
C GLU A 130 -2.67 12.96 15.78
N PHE A 131 -1.97 11.83 15.75
CA PHE A 131 -1.31 11.36 14.55
C PHE A 131 -2.30 11.11 13.41
N ARG A 132 -3.45 10.49 13.71
CA ARG A 132 -4.50 10.23 12.72
C ARG A 132 -5.01 11.51 12.08
N ARG A 133 -5.29 12.54 12.88
CA ARG A 133 -5.76 13.84 12.36
C ARG A 133 -4.74 14.45 11.40
N ILE A 134 -3.47 14.54 11.84
CA ILE A 134 -2.38 15.11 11.02
C ILE A 134 -2.22 14.32 9.72
N LYS A 135 -2.28 12.98 9.82
CA LYS A 135 -2.19 12.08 8.67
C LYS A 135 -3.33 12.31 7.67
N GLU A 136 -4.57 12.42 8.13
CA GLU A 136 -5.74 12.60 7.24
C GLU A 136 -5.61 13.88 6.43
N GLU A 137 -5.26 14.99 7.08
CA GLU A 137 -5.01 16.27 6.43
C GLU A 137 -3.86 16.18 5.41
N ARG A 138 -2.73 15.59 5.83
CA ARG A 138 -1.54 15.43 4.97
C ARG A 138 -1.83 14.55 3.76
N SER A 139 -2.48 13.41 3.97
CA SER A 139 -2.82 12.47 2.89
C SER A 139 -3.78 13.10 1.87
N ALA A 140 -4.71 13.93 2.33
CA ALA A 140 -5.60 14.69 1.45
C ALA A 140 -4.81 15.70 0.59
N LEU A 141 -3.88 16.46 1.19
CA LEU A 141 -3.02 17.40 0.48
C LEU A 141 -2.10 16.70 -0.53
N LEU A 142 -1.43 15.62 -0.14
CA LEU A 142 -0.60 14.81 -1.03
C LEU A 142 -1.43 14.25 -2.20
N GLY A 143 -2.66 13.79 -1.93
CA GLY A 143 -3.59 13.33 -2.95
C GLY A 143 -3.94 14.43 -3.95
N GLN A 144 -4.18 15.66 -3.48
CA GLN A 144 -4.43 16.82 -4.33
C GLN A 144 -3.22 17.16 -5.21
N ILE A 145 -2.02 17.24 -4.62
CA ILE A 145 -0.76 17.49 -5.34
C ILE A 145 -0.58 16.45 -6.45
N CYS A 146 -0.72 15.16 -6.13
CA CYS A 146 -0.55 14.10 -7.12
C CYS A 146 -1.59 14.18 -8.25
N CYS A 147 -2.86 14.46 -7.95
CA CYS A 147 -3.89 14.62 -8.97
C CYS A 147 -3.64 15.83 -9.87
N GLN A 148 -3.23 16.97 -9.31
CA GLN A 148 -2.87 18.16 -10.07
C GLN A 148 -1.69 17.86 -11.02
N LYS A 149 -0.65 17.19 -10.52
CA LYS A 149 0.53 16.81 -11.33
C LYS A 149 0.18 15.87 -12.48
N LEU A 150 -0.80 14.98 -12.28
CA LEU A 150 -1.33 14.10 -13.33
C LEU A 150 -2.10 14.86 -14.42
N GLU A 151 -2.61 16.06 -14.13
CA GLU A 151 -3.33 16.92 -15.09
C GLU A 151 -2.40 17.92 -15.81
N GLU A 152 -1.20 18.16 -15.26
CA GLU A 152 -0.29 19.21 -15.76
C GLU A 152 0.33 18.96 -17.14
N ALA A 153 0.47 20.09 -17.86
CA ALA A 153 1.53 20.49 -18.80
C ALA A 153 2.92 19.81 -18.71
N GLY A 154 3.62 19.40 -19.78
CA GLY A 154 5.09 19.17 -19.74
C GLY A 154 5.58 17.92 -18.99
N SER A 155 6.88 17.70 -18.85
CA SER A 155 7.49 16.55 -18.12
C SER A 155 7.66 16.87 -16.64
N ASN A 156 7.20 15.99 -15.76
CA ASN A 156 7.38 16.10 -14.31
C ASN A 156 7.70 14.71 -13.74
N HIS A 157 8.75 14.62 -12.92
CA HIS A 157 9.26 13.35 -12.42
C HIS A 157 8.25 12.59 -11.53
N LEU A 158 7.48 13.31 -10.70
CA LEU A 158 6.40 12.72 -9.90
C LEU A 158 5.31 12.15 -10.80
N ARG A 159 4.88 12.91 -11.82
CA ARG A 159 3.91 12.42 -12.81
C ARG A 159 4.40 11.17 -13.51
N ASP A 160 5.65 11.15 -13.93
CA ASP A 160 6.24 10.01 -14.66
C ASP A 160 6.27 8.75 -13.77
N TRP A 161 6.59 8.88 -12.48
CA TRP A 161 6.48 7.78 -11.52
C TRP A 161 5.04 7.33 -11.27
N LEU A 162 4.09 8.25 -11.11
CA LEU A 162 2.68 7.89 -10.93
C LEU A 162 2.12 7.17 -12.17
N ASN A 163 2.49 7.61 -13.38
CA ASN A 163 2.15 6.94 -14.63
C ASN A 163 2.78 5.55 -14.70
N ARG A 164 4.07 5.43 -14.37
CA ARG A 164 4.79 4.15 -14.34
C ARG A 164 4.15 3.15 -13.39
N LEU A 165 3.74 3.57 -12.19
CA LEU A 165 3.04 2.71 -11.23
C LEU A 165 1.66 2.28 -11.75
N TRP A 166 0.92 3.18 -12.40
CA TRP A 166 -0.38 2.84 -12.99
C TRP A 166 -0.24 1.83 -14.14
N VAL A 167 0.70 2.04 -15.06
CA VAL A 167 1.01 1.10 -16.16
C VAL A 167 1.45 -0.25 -15.60
N LEU A 168 2.29 -0.24 -14.57
CA LEU A 168 2.73 -1.45 -13.90
C LEU A 168 1.55 -2.22 -13.28
N PHE A 169 0.66 -1.51 -12.59
CA PHE A 169 -0.51 -2.10 -11.95
C PHE A 169 -1.49 -2.71 -12.96
N VAL A 170 -1.76 -2.01 -14.07
CA VAL A 170 -2.74 -2.44 -15.06
C VAL A 170 -2.17 -3.52 -16.00
N ALA A 171 -1.01 -3.26 -16.59
CA ALA A 171 -0.48 -4.07 -17.69
C ALA A 171 0.64 -5.01 -17.25
N GLY A 172 1.16 -4.88 -16.03
CA GLY A 172 2.33 -5.65 -15.61
C GLY A 172 3.59 -5.27 -16.40
N ILE A 173 3.70 -4.02 -16.83
CA ILE A 173 4.85 -3.53 -17.59
C ILE A 173 5.56 -2.43 -16.80
N ASP A 174 6.82 -2.66 -16.47
CA ASP A 174 7.68 -1.64 -15.87
C ASP A 174 8.20 -0.69 -16.97
N ASN A 175 7.39 0.32 -17.30
CA ASN A 175 7.73 1.31 -18.32
C ASN A 175 8.33 2.57 -17.69
N ASP A 176 9.53 2.93 -18.13
CA ASP A 176 10.14 4.22 -17.82
C ASP A 176 9.72 5.26 -18.87
N PRO A 177 8.95 6.30 -18.51
CA PRO A 177 8.54 7.35 -19.46
C PRO A 177 9.71 8.15 -20.06
N ALA A 178 10.86 8.19 -19.36
CA ALA A 178 12.08 8.80 -19.88
C ALA A 178 12.92 7.82 -20.73
N GLY A 179 12.51 6.55 -20.79
CA GLY A 179 13.18 5.51 -21.56
C GLY A 179 12.88 5.60 -23.06
N GLN A 180 13.73 4.95 -23.85
CA GLN A 180 13.60 4.91 -25.32
C GLN A 180 12.44 4.04 -25.83
N ARG A 181 11.88 3.16 -24.96
CA ARG A 181 10.84 2.20 -25.34
C ARG A 181 9.46 2.80 -25.10
N ALA A 182 8.83 3.26 -26.17
CA ALA A 182 7.42 3.64 -26.14
C ALA A 182 6.52 2.42 -25.90
N LEU A 183 5.41 2.63 -25.18
CA LEU A 183 4.35 1.63 -25.03
C LEU A 183 3.66 1.37 -26.38
N SER A 184 3.32 0.11 -26.66
CA SER A 184 2.51 -0.23 -27.83
C SER A 184 1.12 0.41 -27.74
N TYR A 185 0.43 0.53 -28.88
CA TYR A 185 -0.94 1.04 -28.91
C TYR A 185 -1.87 0.22 -28.02
N ASP A 186 -1.81 -1.11 -28.07
CA ASP A 186 -2.68 -2.00 -27.28
C ASP A 186 -2.49 -1.82 -25.77
N VAL A 187 -1.24 -1.63 -25.32
CA VAL A 187 -0.96 -1.37 -23.91
C VAL A 187 -1.50 0.00 -23.51
N ARG A 188 -1.28 1.04 -24.33
CA ARG A 188 -1.82 2.38 -24.03
C ARG A 188 -3.34 2.38 -23.96
N LYS A 189 -4.01 1.68 -24.87
CA LYS A 189 -5.47 1.51 -24.87
C LYS A 189 -5.94 0.77 -23.62
N THR A 190 -5.27 -0.34 -23.26
CA THR A 190 -5.59 -1.11 -22.04
C THR A 190 -5.44 -0.25 -20.79
N VAL A 191 -4.37 0.53 -20.69
CA VAL A 191 -4.11 1.44 -19.56
C VAL A 191 -5.12 2.58 -19.49
N HIS A 192 -5.55 3.08 -20.64
CA HIS A 192 -6.58 4.13 -20.72
C HIS A 192 -7.96 3.61 -20.31
N ASP A 193 -8.34 2.42 -20.78
CA ASP A 193 -9.68 1.86 -20.59
C ASP A 193 -9.82 1.09 -19.26
N ALA A 194 -8.71 0.87 -18.54
CA ALA A 194 -8.68 0.13 -17.29
C ALA A 194 -9.54 0.77 -16.19
N GLN A 195 -10.23 -0.09 -15.45
CA GLN A 195 -11.03 0.27 -14.28
C GLN A 195 -10.27 -0.02 -12.99
N PHE A 196 -10.52 0.78 -11.97
CA PHE A 196 -9.98 0.61 -10.62
C PHE A 196 -11.12 0.53 -9.60
N THR A 197 -11.40 -0.70 -9.15
CA THR A 197 -12.56 -1.03 -8.31
C THR A 197 -12.17 -1.14 -6.82
N ASN A 198 -13.17 -1.31 -5.94
CA ASN A 198 -12.93 -1.62 -4.52
C ASN A 198 -12.07 -2.88 -4.33
N ASP A 199 -12.28 -3.92 -5.13
CA ASP A 199 -11.49 -5.16 -5.03
C ASP A 199 -10.02 -4.91 -5.39
N ASP A 200 -9.76 -4.08 -6.40
CA ASP A 200 -8.40 -3.68 -6.78
C ASP A 200 -7.72 -2.89 -5.67
N ALA A 201 -8.48 -1.99 -5.03
CA ALA A 201 -8.01 -1.19 -3.91
C ALA A 201 -7.71 -2.04 -2.67
N ILE A 202 -8.52 -3.06 -2.40
CA ILE A 202 -8.28 -4.07 -1.36
C ILE A 202 -7.00 -4.84 -1.66
N VAL A 203 -6.84 -5.35 -2.88
CA VAL A 203 -5.62 -6.10 -3.27
C VAL A 203 -4.38 -5.22 -3.19
N LEU A 204 -4.47 -3.97 -3.63
CA LEU A 204 -3.41 -2.98 -3.54
C LEU A 204 -3.01 -2.72 -2.08
N GLN A 205 -3.96 -2.36 -1.21
CA GLN A 205 -3.67 -2.09 0.21
C GLN A 205 -3.14 -3.33 0.93
N ALA A 206 -3.68 -4.52 0.66
CA ALA A 206 -3.19 -5.76 1.25
C ALA A 206 -1.74 -6.06 0.84
N SER A 207 -1.40 -5.82 -0.43
CA SER A 207 -0.03 -6.02 -0.94
C SER A 207 0.93 -5.00 -0.35
N LEU A 208 0.51 -3.74 -0.19
CA LEU A 208 1.28 -2.70 0.49
C LEU A 208 1.49 -3.03 1.97
N LEU A 209 0.47 -3.50 2.69
CA LEU A 209 0.60 -3.95 4.09
C LEU A 209 1.56 -5.12 4.22
N HIS A 210 1.41 -6.13 3.37
CA HIS A 210 2.26 -7.32 3.38
C HIS A 210 3.72 -6.97 3.07
N PHE A 211 3.95 -5.99 2.20
CA PHE A 211 5.30 -5.50 1.90
C PHE A 211 5.97 -4.84 3.11
N ILE A 212 5.24 -4.03 3.89
CA ILE A 212 5.80 -3.37 5.09
C ILE A 212 5.96 -4.35 6.24
N ILE A 213 5.04 -5.30 6.39
CA ILE A 213 5.05 -6.29 7.48
C ILE A 213 5.01 -7.70 6.87
N PRO A 214 6.14 -8.22 6.35
CA PRO A 214 6.18 -9.53 5.71
C PRO A 214 5.78 -10.70 6.63
N SER A 215 5.85 -10.50 7.95
CA SER A 215 5.40 -11.48 8.94
C SER A 215 3.88 -11.60 9.07
N LEU A 216 3.10 -10.65 8.54
CA LEU A 216 1.65 -10.80 8.41
C LEU A 216 1.34 -11.61 7.15
N LYS A 217 0.49 -12.63 7.30
CA LYS A 217 -0.03 -13.37 6.15
C LYS A 217 -0.85 -12.45 5.25
N TYR A 218 -0.77 -12.66 3.94
CA TYR A 218 -1.48 -11.83 2.97
C TYR A 218 -3.00 -11.84 3.22
N GLU A 219 -3.57 -13.00 3.57
CA GLU A 219 -5.00 -13.14 3.84
C GLU A 219 -5.44 -12.29 5.03
N THR A 220 -4.55 -12.11 6.02
CA THR A 220 -4.78 -11.21 7.15
C THR A 220 -4.72 -9.74 6.70
N CYS A 221 -3.74 -9.37 5.87
CA CYS A 221 -3.66 -8.03 5.28
C CYS A 221 -4.91 -7.72 4.43
N GLN A 222 -5.39 -8.70 3.68
CA GLN A 222 -6.60 -8.58 2.87
C GLN A 222 -7.84 -8.41 3.76
N ALA A 223 -7.99 -9.20 4.83
CA ALA A 223 -9.10 -9.05 5.76
C ALA A 223 -9.13 -7.64 6.40
N ILE A 224 -7.96 -7.09 6.77
CA ILE A 224 -7.82 -5.73 7.27
C ILE A 224 -8.25 -4.70 6.22
N ALA A 225 -7.77 -4.82 4.98
CA ALA A 225 -8.10 -3.91 3.88
C ALA A 225 -9.60 -3.97 3.50
N VAL A 226 -10.22 -5.16 3.53
CA VAL A 226 -11.67 -5.34 3.29
C VAL A 226 -12.50 -4.50 4.25
N VAL A 227 -12.13 -4.43 5.53
CA VAL A 227 -12.87 -3.62 6.52
C VAL A 227 -12.86 -2.14 6.14
N ASP A 228 -11.73 -1.63 5.63
CA ASP A 228 -11.63 -0.22 5.23
C ASP A 228 -12.57 0.12 4.07
N PHE A 229 -12.59 -0.70 3.01
CA PHE A 229 -13.42 -0.43 1.83
C PHE A 229 -14.89 -0.86 1.98
N ARG A 230 -15.22 -1.69 2.98
CA ARG A 230 -16.62 -1.88 3.41
C ARG A 230 -17.15 -0.67 4.17
N THR A 231 -16.32 -0.04 4.99
CA THR A 231 -16.72 1.10 5.82
C THR A 231 -16.77 2.39 5.00
N VAL A 232 -15.79 2.59 4.13
CA VAL A 232 -15.67 3.76 3.26
C VAL A 232 -15.36 3.26 1.84
N PRO A 233 -16.40 2.89 1.08
CA PRO A 233 -16.20 2.44 -0.30
C PRO A 233 -15.66 3.57 -1.17
N LEU A 234 -14.94 3.18 -2.22
CA LEU A 234 -14.57 4.11 -3.27
C LEU A 234 -15.81 4.78 -3.86
N LYS A 235 -15.74 6.09 -4.06
CA LYS A 235 -16.79 6.83 -4.77
C LYS A 235 -16.88 6.31 -6.21
N GLU A 236 -18.10 6.11 -6.69
CA GLU A 236 -18.34 5.77 -8.09
C GLU A 236 -17.79 6.87 -8.99
N THR A 237 -16.98 6.44 -9.94
CA THR A 237 -16.32 7.32 -10.88
C THR A 237 -17.21 7.43 -12.10
N VAL A 238 -17.69 8.64 -12.43
CA VAL A 238 -18.57 8.86 -13.58
C VAL A 238 -17.87 8.39 -14.85
N GLU A 239 -18.48 7.42 -15.55
CA GLU A 239 -17.99 6.96 -16.84
C GLU A 239 -17.98 8.14 -17.82
N LEU A 240 -16.80 8.48 -18.33
CA LEU A 240 -16.68 9.44 -19.43
C LEU A 240 -17.15 8.72 -20.70
N THR A 241 -18.44 8.75 -20.98
CA THR A 241 -19.00 8.24 -22.24
C THR A 241 -18.62 9.20 -23.37
N GLY A 242 -17.52 8.92 -24.06
CA GLY A 242 -17.09 9.64 -25.25
C GLY A 242 -15.58 9.69 -25.38
N PHE A 243 -15.05 9.19 -26.50
CA PHE A 243 -13.66 9.40 -26.91
C PHE A 243 -13.36 10.90 -27.20
N GLU A 244 -14.40 11.74 -27.15
CA GLU A 244 -14.35 13.19 -27.34
C GLU A 244 -14.36 14.00 -26.02
N SER A 245 -13.93 13.42 -24.89
CA SER A 245 -13.38 14.28 -23.83
C SER A 245 -11.97 14.69 -24.24
N SER A 246 -11.89 15.79 -24.98
CA SER A 246 -10.66 16.54 -25.21
C SER A 246 -9.84 16.63 -23.92
N HIS A 247 -8.56 16.22 -23.98
CA HIS A 247 -7.46 16.76 -23.17
C HIS A 247 -7.35 16.35 -21.67
N ARG A 248 -8.07 15.35 -21.14
CA ARG A 248 -7.66 14.80 -19.82
C ARG A 248 -6.39 13.95 -19.98
N ARG A 249 -5.26 14.45 -19.45
CA ARG A 249 -3.96 13.74 -19.45
C ARG A 249 -3.96 12.49 -18.56
N SER A 250 -4.84 12.44 -17.56
CA SER A 250 -5.03 11.30 -16.66
C SER A 250 -6.49 10.88 -16.61
N THR A 251 -6.72 9.58 -16.55
CA THR A 251 -8.09 9.04 -16.45
C THR A 251 -8.59 9.15 -15.01
N PRO A 252 -9.91 9.28 -14.78
CA PRO A 252 -10.47 9.26 -13.44
C PRO A 252 -10.07 8.00 -12.63
N GLN A 253 -9.92 6.87 -13.30
CA GLN A 253 -9.48 5.59 -12.71
C GLN A 253 -8.03 5.65 -12.23
N GLN A 254 -7.14 6.26 -13.03
CA GLN A 254 -5.76 6.52 -12.62
C GLN A 254 -5.71 7.43 -11.39
N GLN A 255 -6.50 8.51 -11.36
CA GLN A 255 -6.57 9.41 -10.20
C GLN A 255 -7.04 8.68 -8.94
N GLN A 256 -7.99 7.76 -9.07
CA GLN A 256 -8.50 6.95 -7.96
C GLN A 256 -7.45 5.97 -7.43
N PHE A 257 -6.75 5.26 -8.32
CA PHE A 257 -5.59 4.45 -7.96
C PHE A 257 -4.55 5.26 -7.19
N THR A 258 -4.19 6.44 -7.73
CA THR A 258 -3.23 7.34 -7.08
C THR A 258 -3.70 7.77 -5.70
N ARG A 259 -4.97 8.12 -5.51
CA ARG A 259 -5.50 8.46 -4.18
C ARG A 259 -5.41 7.31 -3.20
N VAL A 260 -5.72 6.07 -3.60
CA VAL A 260 -5.58 4.90 -2.73
C VAL A 260 -4.12 4.66 -2.37
N PHE A 261 -3.23 4.67 -3.36
CA PHE A 261 -1.80 4.52 -3.15
C PHE A 261 -1.25 5.58 -2.18
N ILE A 262 -1.58 6.85 -2.40
CA ILE A 262 -1.11 7.97 -1.57
C ILE A 262 -1.76 7.97 -0.19
N SER A 263 -3.01 7.53 -0.03
CA SER A 263 -3.63 7.38 1.30
C SER A 263 -2.89 6.37 2.18
N PHE A 264 -2.23 5.40 1.56
CA PHE A 264 -1.40 4.42 2.24
C PHE A 264 0.01 4.96 2.47
N VAL A 265 0.71 5.33 1.39
CA VAL A 265 2.11 5.76 1.44
C VAL A 265 2.28 7.08 2.16
N GLY A 266 1.32 7.99 2.06
CA GLY A 266 1.30 9.27 2.77
C GLY A 266 1.31 9.14 4.30
N CYS A 267 0.98 7.97 4.85
CA CYS A 267 1.14 7.67 6.28
C CYS A 267 2.59 7.68 6.74
N PHE A 268 3.49 7.46 5.79
CA PHE A 268 4.91 7.37 6.03
C PHE A 268 5.61 8.69 5.74
N LEU A 269 5.03 9.56 4.91
CA LEU A 269 5.69 10.80 4.49
C LEU A 269 5.58 11.90 5.54
N ASP A 270 6.74 12.44 5.93
CA ASP A 270 6.83 13.55 6.88
C ASP A 270 6.75 14.92 6.21
N THR A 271 6.99 14.98 4.89
CA THR A 271 6.88 16.20 4.11
C THR A 271 5.87 16.09 2.98
N LEU A 272 5.59 17.23 2.34
CA LEU A 272 4.74 17.34 1.15
C LEU A 272 5.55 17.47 -0.15
N THR A 273 6.81 17.04 -0.17
CA THR A 273 7.70 17.27 -1.31
C THR A 273 7.49 16.23 -2.42
N GLU A 274 7.57 16.68 -3.68
CA GLU A 274 7.49 15.79 -4.86
C GLU A 274 8.63 14.77 -4.89
N SER A 275 9.82 15.16 -4.43
CA SER A 275 11.01 14.30 -4.44
C SER A 275 10.88 13.12 -3.48
N GLU A 276 10.27 13.30 -2.31
CA GLU A 276 9.97 12.20 -1.40
C GLU A 276 8.86 11.31 -1.92
N LEU A 277 7.81 11.88 -2.51
CA LEU A 277 6.77 11.10 -3.15
C LEU A 277 7.34 10.19 -4.25
N VAL A 278 8.29 10.70 -5.05
CA VAL A 278 8.99 9.92 -6.05
C VAL A 278 9.83 8.79 -5.43
N LYS A 279 10.60 9.09 -4.38
CA LYS A 279 11.36 8.05 -3.66
C LYS A 279 10.44 6.98 -3.07
N ALA A 280 9.31 7.39 -2.49
CA ALA A 280 8.33 6.46 -1.96
C ALA A 280 7.71 5.60 -3.08
N ALA A 281 7.33 6.21 -4.20
CA ALA A 281 6.82 5.50 -5.37
C ALA A 281 7.80 4.44 -5.88
N SER A 282 9.10 4.73 -5.91
CA SER A 282 10.11 3.76 -6.32
C SER A 282 10.28 2.61 -5.33
N VAL A 283 10.30 2.90 -4.02
CA VAL A 283 10.40 1.92 -2.94
C VAL A 283 9.19 0.97 -2.91
N PHE A 284 7.98 1.48 -3.13
CA PHE A 284 6.75 0.70 -3.12
C PHE A 284 6.42 -0.01 -4.44
N LYS A 285 7.20 0.23 -5.51
CA LYS A 285 7.03 -0.44 -6.81
C LYS A 285 6.88 -1.98 -6.71
N PRO A 286 7.66 -2.72 -5.89
CA PRO A 286 7.50 -4.17 -5.74
C PRO A 286 6.13 -4.59 -5.20
N ALA A 287 5.52 -3.78 -4.32
CA ALA A 287 4.18 -4.05 -3.80
C ALA A 287 3.09 -3.82 -4.85
N ILE A 288 3.28 -2.84 -5.76
CA ILE A 288 2.41 -2.63 -6.91
C ILE A 288 2.49 -3.82 -7.87
N TRP A 289 3.69 -4.34 -8.10
CA TRP A 289 3.90 -5.56 -8.88
C TRP A 289 3.22 -6.77 -8.25
N ASP A 290 3.37 -6.98 -6.94
CA ASP A 290 2.72 -8.09 -6.22
C ASP A 290 1.19 -7.99 -6.34
N ALA A 291 0.62 -6.78 -6.19
CA ALA A 291 -0.81 -6.56 -6.37
C ALA A 291 -1.29 -6.96 -7.78
N GLN A 292 -0.55 -6.55 -8.82
CA GLN A 292 -0.87 -6.91 -10.21
C GLN A 292 -0.83 -8.43 -10.44
N GLN A 293 0.19 -9.10 -9.90
CA GLN A 293 0.33 -10.55 -10.02
C GLN A 293 -0.82 -11.29 -9.32
N ARG A 294 -1.33 -10.76 -8.21
CA ARG A 294 -2.48 -11.33 -7.49
C ARG A 294 -3.79 -11.14 -8.24
N ILE A 295 -3.98 -9.98 -8.89
CA ILE A 295 -5.14 -9.72 -9.75
C ILE A 295 -5.13 -10.67 -10.96
N LEU A 296 -3.97 -10.90 -11.57
CA LEU A 296 -3.85 -11.87 -12.67
C LEU A 296 -4.15 -13.31 -12.26
N LYS A 297 -3.76 -13.72 -11.05
CA LYS A 297 -3.99 -15.09 -10.54
C LYS A 297 -5.43 -15.34 -10.16
N ASN A 298 -6.17 -14.30 -9.76
CA ASN A 298 -7.58 -14.36 -9.43
C ASN A 298 -8.36 -13.38 -10.32
N PRO A 299 -8.44 -13.65 -11.63
CA PRO A 299 -9.11 -12.74 -12.55
C PRO A 299 -10.58 -12.63 -12.17
N LYS A 300 -11.08 -11.40 -12.13
CA LYS A 300 -12.51 -11.15 -11.90
C LYS A 300 -13.34 -11.85 -12.99
N PRO A 301 -14.54 -12.36 -12.67
CA PRO A 301 -15.49 -12.70 -13.72
C PRO A 301 -15.75 -11.42 -14.54
N VAL A 302 -15.52 -11.50 -15.85
CA VAL A 302 -15.74 -10.38 -16.76
C VAL A 302 -17.23 -10.05 -16.74
N SER A 303 -17.62 -9.02 -16.00
CA SER A 303 -18.96 -8.44 -16.09
C SER A 303 -19.05 -7.68 -17.41
N GLY A 304 -19.32 -8.41 -18.48
CA GLY A 304 -19.38 -7.86 -19.83
C GLY A 304 -19.54 -8.97 -20.86
N ASN A 305 -20.78 -9.38 -21.08
CA ASN A 305 -21.17 -10.21 -22.21
C ASN A 305 -20.80 -9.48 -23.52
N LYS A 306 -19.68 -9.86 -24.14
CA LYS A 306 -19.52 -9.79 -25.59
C LYS A 306 -19.29 -11.22 -26.06
N LYS A 307 -20.33 -11.82 -26.63
CA LYS A 307 -20.22 -12.99 -27.49
C LYS A 307 -19.04 -12.77 -28.42
N ARG A 308 -17.95 -13.51 -28.23
CA ARG A 308 -16.96 -13.70 -29.29
C ARG A 308 -17.66 -14.55 -30.33
N SER A 309 -18.02 -13.95 -31.47
CA SER A 309 -18.22 -14.73 -32.68
C SER A 309 -16.85 -15.29 -33.04
N GLU A 310 -16.74 -16.62 -33.02
CA GLU A 310 -15.70 -17.32 -33.73
C GLU A 310 -15.85 -16.99 -35.21
N ASP A 311 -14.93 -16.19 -35.75
CA ASP A 311 -14.64 -16.20 -37.18
C ASP A 311 -13.13 -16.11 -37.36
N ALA A 312 -12.66 -16.91 -38.31
CA ALA A 312 -11.30 -17.36 -38.48
C ALA A 312 -10.28 -16.22 -38.66
N PHE A 313 -9.12 -16.44 -38.04
CA PHE A 313 -7.93 -15.61 -38.16
C PHE A 313 -7.34 -15.71 -39.57
N VAL A 314 -7.29 -14.58 -40.30
CA VAL A 314 -6.37 -14.37 -41.43
C VAL A 314 -5.53 -13.13 -41.10
N PRO A 315 -4.20 -13.23 -40.97
CA PRO A 315 -3.36 -12.09 -40.62
C PRO A 315 -3.12 -11.22 -41.85
N THR A 316 -3.83 -10.10 -41.93
CA THR A 316 -3.48 -8.94 -42.77
C THR A 316 -3.05 -7.80 -41.86
N GLY A 317 -1.87 -7.23 -42.10
CA GLY A 317 -1.24 -6.26 -41.22
C GLY A 317 -2.12 -5.04 -40.91
N ASP A 318 -2.08 -4.60 -39.64
CA ASP A 318 -2.88 -3.49 -39.12
C ASP A 318 -2.35 -2.13 -39.58
N GLY A 319 -2.73 -1.73 -40.80
CA GLY A 319 -2.72 -0.32 -41.18
C GLY A 319 -3.87 0.41 -40.47
N ILE A 320 -3.61 1.63 -39.99
CA ILE A 320 -4.66 2.51 -39.44
C ILE A 320 -5.71 2.74 -40.53
N HIS A 321 -6.96 2.31 -40.28
CA HIS A 321 -8.05 2.58 -41.21
C HIS A 321 -8.45 4.05 -41.10
N ILE A 322 -8.16 4.83 -42.13
CA ILE A 322 -8.51 6.23 -42.22
C ILE A 322 -9.66 6.33 -43.24
N ASP A 323 -10.89 6.60 -42.78
CA ASP A 323 -12.11 6.47 -43.59
C ASP A 323 -12.11 7.28 -44.90
N HIS A 324 -11.32 8.36 -44.95
CA HIS A 324 -11.18 9.26 -46.09
C HIS A 324 -10.02 8.88 -47.03
N LEU A 325 -9.32 7.76 -46.80
CA LEU A 325 -8.31 7.21 -47.69
C LEU A 325 -8.76 5.88 -48.31
N ASP A 326 -8.35 5.61 -49.55
CA ASP A 326 -8.54 4.32 -50.21
C ASP A 326 -7.52 3.27 -49.73
N LYS A 327 -7.63 2.03 -50.24
CA LYS A 327 -6.73 0.91 -49.89
C LYS A 327 -5.26 1.15 -50.29
N LEU A 328 -4.98 2.17 -51.10
CA LEU A 328 -3.65 2.57 -51.55
C LEU A 328 -3.15 3.84 -50.82
N GLY A 329 -3.93 4.41 -49.91
CA GLY A 329 -3.57 5.61 -49.14
C GLY A 329 -3.87 6.94 -49.84
N ASN A 330 -4.64 6.95 -50.94
CA ASN A 330 -5.05 8.18 -51.61
C ASN A 330 -6.36 8.71 -51.01
N ARG A 331 -6.54 10.03 -50.98
CA ARG A 331 -7.82 10.63 -50.57
C ARG A 331 -8.94 10.14 -51.48
N LYS A 332 -10.01 9.61 -50.88
CA LYS A 332 -11.23 9.28 -51.61
C LYS A 332 -11.80 10.59 -52.15
N ASP A 333 -11.76 10.77 -53.46
CA ASP A 333 -12.47 11.87 -54.10
C ASP A 333 -13.97 11.66 -53.89
N THR A 334 -14.54 12.43 -52.97
CA THR A 334 -15.99 12.53 -52.84
C THR A 334 -16.54 13.22 -54.08
N PRO A 335 -17.43 12.59 -54.87
CA PRO A 335 -18.16 13.32 -55.89
C PRO A 335 -19.03 14.36 -55.17
N LYS A 336 -18.76 15.64 -55.42
CA LYS A 336 -19.68 16.73 -55.07
C LYS A 336 -20.91 16.59 -55.96
N TYR A 337 -22.02 16.20 -55.35
CA TYR A 337 -23.40 16.26 -55.87
C TYR A 337 -23.65 15.50 -57.18
N ALA A 338 -24.52 14.48 -57.10
CA ALA A 338 -25.34 14.01 -58.20
C ALA A 338 -26.80 14.04 -57.75
#